data_AF-A0A383WJ85-F1
#
_entry.id   AF-A0A383WJ85-F1
#
_cell.length_a   1.000
_cell.length_b   1.000
_cell.length_c   1.000
_cell.angle_alpha   90.00
_cell.angle_beta   90.00
_cell.angle_gamma   90.00
#
_symmetry.space_group_name_H-M   'P 1'
#
loop_
_entity.id
_entity.type
_entity.pdbx_description
1 polymer ?
#
loop_
_entity_poly.entity_id
_entity_poly.type
_entity_poly.pdbx_seq_one_letter_code
_entity_poly.pdbx_strand_id
1 'polypeptide(L)'
;MLRKPSSSLVQGSRFSPAATALSAKQHPQQHFGHLPKHRRAAPLQAAEKPEKLPAGVASDAAQQQQHAAAPQQQQQPATPQLLQLQSHRQQQQRQRDAASGELAAAQPALQQQVSQLDATRARYEVPWDIWEFIQVTAAVWVINMAIPFAVLSSAAHVQGFELSTIPTAEKELLNLLCQVLQLGSTAFIINSSTSKHQPLPKPCRCASQSVAGAAAAAAAAAAEEWRHLAGLHQDDVGTLALVLGALLLAPATEELYFRGYVLPSLTKWTHPGLAVLLTGLLFASAHPADSFLPEALLGCILSGSLLAADGNLLVPLLAHSMYNAVVLGTEFLL
;
A
#
# COMPACT_ATOMS: atom_id res chain seq x y z
N MET A 1 -15.86 70.85 39.97
CA MET A 1 -15.14 70.74 41.26
C MET A 1 -14.79 69.26 41.46
N LEU A 2 -13.61 68.82 41.01
CA LEU A 2 -12.36 68.68 41.80
C LEU A 2 -12.42 67.60 42.90
N ARG A 3 -11.81 66.43 42.63
CA ARG A 3 -10.61 65.92 43.34
C ARG A 3 -10.20 64.51 42.84
N LYS A 4 -9.01 64.42 42.23
CA LYS A 4 -7.98 63.39 42.51
C LYS A 4 -6.95 64.05 43.47
N PRO A 5 -5.87 63.41 43.98
CA PRO A 5 -5.40 62.00 43.94
C PRO A 5 -4.95 61.46 45.34
N SER A 6 -4.53 60.19 45.43
CA SER A 6 -3.30 59.80 46.16
C SER A 6 -2.93 58.33 45.90
N SER A 7 -1.61 58.11 45.89
CA SER A 7 -0.88 56.95 45.39
C SER A 7 0.09 56.47 46.47
N SER A 8 0.27 55.15 46.64
CA SER A 8 1.51 54.47 47.08
C SER A 8 1.24 52.96 47.21
N LEU A 9 1.90 52.07 46.43
CA LEU A 9 3.23 51.44 46.71
C LEU A 9 3.15 50.54 47.96
N VAL A 10 3.47 49.24 48.01
CA VAL A 10 4.52 48.35 47.43
C VAL A 10 4.03 46.91 47.67
N GLN A 11 4.19 45.90 46.80
CA GLN A 11 5.27 44.87 46.79
C GLN A 11 4.69 43.75 45.89
N GLY A 12 5.30 43.23 44.82
CA GLY A 12 6.70 42.93 44.60
C GLY A 12 6.85 41.41 44.43
N SER A 13 6.43 40.85 43.30
CA SER A 13 6.84 39.49 42.87
C SER A 13 7.43 39.57 41.46
N ARG A 14 8.74 39.81 41.44
CA ARG A 14 9.59 39.71 40.26
C ARG A 14 9.84 38.24 39.93
N PHE A 15 9.76 37.94 38.64
CA PHE A 15 10.65 37.09 37.84
C PHE A 15 11.68 36.21 38.58
N SER A 16 11.68 34.92 38.23
CA SER A 16 12.92 34.29 37.75
C SER A 16 12.66 33.26 36.65
N PRO A 17 13.43 33.32 35.55
CA PRO A 17 13.57 32.26 34.56
C PRO A 17 14.64 31.26 35.01
N ALA A 18 14.55 30.00 34.61
CA ALA A 18 15.65 29.06 34.73
C ALA A 18 15.82 28.28 33.43
N ALA A 19 16.81 28.72 32.65
CA ALA A 19 17.44 27.95 31.61
C ALA A 19 18.37 26.89 32.23
N THR A 20 18.39 25.73 31.60
CA THR A 20 19.55 24.84 31.35
C THR A 20 20.52 24.53 32.50
N ALA A 21 20.51 23.28 32.95
CA ALA A 21 21.74 22.62 33.41
C ALA A 21 21.69 21.11 33.12
N LEU A 22 22.61 20.68 32.26
CA LEU A 22 23.10 19.32 32.12
C LEU A 22 23.45 18.73 33.50
N SER A 23 23.07 17.48 33.75
CA SER A 23 23.80 16.64 34.69
C SER A 23 23.77 15.19 34.23
N ALA A 24 24.94 14.76 33.75
CA ALA A 24 25.30 13.37 33.59
C ALA A 24 25.27 12.67 34.96
N LYS A 25 24.57 11.53 35.02
CA LYS A 25 24.90 10.50 36.01
C LYS A 25 25.34 9.24 35.29
N GLN A 26 26.62 8.99 35.41
CA GLN A 26 27.32 7.78 35.03
C GLN A 26 27.09 6.66 36.06
N HIS A 27 27.33 5.44 35.57
CA HIS A 27 27.72 4.19 36.25
C HIS A 27 26.64 3.27 36.88
N PRO A 28 26.87 1.93 36.92
CA PRO A 28 28.09 1.21 36.53
C PRO A 28 27.91 0.10 35.47
N GLN A 29 29.02 -0.11 34.74
CA GLN A 29 29.31 -1.36 34.04
C GLN A 29 29.33 -2.53 35.02
N GLN A 30 28.73 -3.65 34.61
CA GLN A 30 29.16 -4.96 35.07
C GLN A 30 29.52 -5.84 33.87
N HIS A 31 30.80 -6.18 33.86
CA HIS A 31 31.45 -7.24 33.11
C HIS A 31 30.83 -8.61 33.38
N PHE A 32 30.40 -9.30 32.33
CA PHE A 32 30.52 -10.74 32.09
C PHE A 32 30.40 -10.84 30.56
N GLY A 33 31.36 -11.29 29.78
CA GLY A 33 32.24 -12.42 29.89
C GLY A 33 32.40 -12.90 28.44
N HIS A 34 33.64 -12.89 27.94
CA HIS A 34 34.02 -13.42 26.64
C HIS A 34 33.47 -14.83 26.39
N LEU A 35 33.06 -15.13 25.15
CA LEU A 35 33.40 -16.34 24.34
C LEU A 35 32.57 -16.38 23.02
N PRO A 36 33.00 -17.10 21.97
CA PRO A 36 33.47 -16.44 20.75
C PRO A 36 32.56 -16.57 19.52
N LYS A 37 32.77 -15.63 18.58
CA LYS A 37 32.54 -15.84 17.14
C LYS A 37 33.33 -17.06 16.68
N HIS A 38 32.69 -18.10 16.16
CA HIS A 38 33.17 -18.97 15.07
C HIS A 38 32.16 -20.10 14.82
N ARG A 39 31.40 -20.02 13.73
CA ARG A 39 31.02 -21.19 12.93
C ARG A 39 31.08 -20.81 11.44
N ARG A 40 32.30 -20.58 10.98
CA ARG A 40 32.65 -20.88 9.58
C ARG A 40 32.68 -22.40 9.50
N ALA A 41 31.72 -22.99 8.80
CA ALA A 41 31.87 -24.35 8.32
C ALA A 41 32.93 -24.32 7.22
N ALA A 42 34.00 -25.07 7.43
CA ALA A 42 34.98 -25.46 6.43
C ALA A 42 35.38 -26.92 6.76
N PRO A 43 36.05 -27.63 5.85
CA PRO A 43 35.50 -28.24 4.66
C PRO A 43 35.62 -29.77 4.76
N LEU A 44 34.61 -30.52 4.31
CA LEU A 44 34.79 -31.95 4.08
C LEU A 44 35.49 -32.14 2.74
N GLN A 45 36.69 -32.69 2.83
CA GLN A 45 37.55 -33.08 1.73
C GLN A 45 36.92 -34.19 0.88
N ALA A 46 37.22 -34.11 -0.42
CA ALA A 46 37.59 -35.21 -1.29
C ALA A 46 36.66 -36.44 -1.35
N ALA A 47 35.79 -36.44 -2.36
CA ALA A 47 35.39 -37.67 -3.04
C ALA A 47 35.30 -37.38 -4.55
N GLU A 48 36.37 -37.79 -5.24
CA GLU A 48 36.42 -38.38 -6.57
C GLU A 48 35.75 -37.65 -7.76
N LYS A 49 36.61 -37.21 -8.68
CA LYS A 49 36.29 -37.00 -10.10
C LYS A 49 35.66 -38.27 -10.69
N PRO A 50 34.64 -38.17 -11.55
CA PRO A 50 34.30 -39.27 -12.43
C PRO A 50 35.42 -39.41 -13.47
N GLU A 51 36.16 -40.51 -13.36
CA GLU A 51 37.11 -40.98 -14.34
C GLU A 51 36.39 -41.21 -15.68
N LYS A 52 36.93 -40.63 -16.75
CA LYS A 52 36.52 -40.90 -18.13
C LYS A 52 36.87 -42.35 -18.45
N LEU A 53 35.86 -43.21 -18.54
CA LEU A 53 35.98 -44.50 -19.21
C LEU A 53 35.89 -44.29 -20.74
N PRO A 54 36.89 -44.75 -21.53
CA PRO A 54 36.79 -44.82 -22.98
C PRO A 54 36.03 -46.10 -23.35
N ALA A 55 34.80 -45.98 -23.85
CA ALA A 55 34.08 -47.11 -24.42
C ALA A 55 34.16 -47.02 -25.96
N GLY A 56 35.13 -47.73 -26.51
CA GLY A 56 35.28 -47.88 -27.95
C GLY A 56 36.32 -48.94 -28.27
N VAL A 57 36.01 -50.22 -28.04
CA VAL A 57 36.50 -51.33 -28.87
C VAL A 57 35.45 -52.44 -28.84
N ALA A 58 34.85 -52.67 -30.00
CA ALA A 58 34.10 -53.87 -30.32
C ALA A 58 35.05 -55.06 -30.42
N SER A 59 34.71 -56.18 -29.80
CA SER A 59 35.21 -57.51 -30.19
C SER A 59 34.43 -58.58 -29.43
N ASP A 60 33.84 -59.47 -30.23
CA ASP A 60 33.65 -60.89 -29.95
C ASP A 60 32.78 -61.30 -28.76
N ALA A 61 31.47 -61.23 -28.99
CA ALA A 61 30.54 -62.21 -28.44
C ALA A 61 29.62 -62.74 -29.55
N ALA A 62 30.23 -63.24 -30.64
CA ALA A 62 29.58 -64.18 -31.54
C ALA A 62 29.61 -65.57 -30.91
N GLN A 63 28.82 -65.77 -29.85
CA GLN A 63 28.58 -67.09 -29.28
C GLN A 63 27.12 -67.20 -28.85
N GLN A 64 26.46 -68.20 -29.44
CA GLN A 64 25.15 -68.73 -29.08
C GLN A 64 23.93 -67.85 -29.40
N GLN A 65 23.55 -67.84 -30.69
CA GLN A 65 22.14 -67.94 -31.05
C GLN A 65 21.60 -69.29 -30.54
N GLN A 66 21.24 -69.35 -29.26
CA GLN A 66 20.26 -70.32 -28.80
C GLN A 66 18.88 -69.77 -29.16
N HIS A 67 18.20 -70.50 -30.04
CA HIS A 67 16.78 -70.36 -30.29
C HIS A 67 16.00 -70.57 -28.99
N ALA A 68 15.80 -69.50 -28.22
CA ALA A 68 14.70 -69.44 -27.26
C ALA A 68 13.44 -69.18 -28.08
N ALA A 69 12.78 -70.26 -28.47
CA ALA A 69 11.42 -70.20 -29.00
C ALA A 69 10.55 -69.46 -27.97
N ALA A 70 10.11 -68.25 -28.32
CA ALA A 70 8.99 -67.63 -27.62
C ALA A 70 7.83 -68.65 -27.65
N PRO A 71 7.20 -68.99 -26.52
CA PRO A 71 6.03 -69.84 -26.59
C PRO A 71 5.01 -69.11 -27.46
N GLN A 72 4.66 -69.73 -28.59
CA GLN A 72 3.50 -69.32 -29.37
C GLN A 72 2.31 -69.44 -28.43
N GLN A 73 1.90 -68.32 -27.83
CA GLN A 73 0.59 -68.23 -27.20
C GLN A 73 -0.43 -68.48 -28.31
N GLN A 74 -0.94 -69.71 -28.38
CA GLN A 74 -2.17 -70.01 -29.09
C GLN A 74 -3.21 -69.02 -28.59
N GLN A 75 -3.59 -68.07 -29.43
CA GLN A 75 -4.71 -67.17 -29.19
C GLN A 75 -5.98 -68.02 -29.15
N GLN A 76 -6.34 -68.50 -27.96
CA GLN A 76 -7.69 -68.97 -27.70
C GLN A 76 -8.66 -67.81 -27.98
N PRO A 77 -9.80 -68.04 -28.64
CA PRO A 77 -10.77 -66.97 -28.88
C PRO A 77 -11.22 -66.43 -27.52
N ALA A 78 -10.94 -65.14 -27.29
CA ALA A 78 -11.31 -64.48 -26.04
C ALA A 78 -12.82 -64.62 -25.83
N THR A 79 -13.22 -65.14 -24.66
CA THR A 79 -14.63 -65.24 -24.28
C THR A 79 -15.28 -63.84 -24.37
N PRO A 80 -16.56 -63.71 -24.77
CA PRO A 80 -17.20 -62.41 -24.96
C PRO A 80 -17.08 -61.45 -23.76
N GLN A 81 -17.09 -62.00 -22.54
CA GLN A 81 -16.86 -61.26 -21.29
C GLN A 81 -15.46 -60.66 -21.20
N LEU A 82 -14.43 -61.37 -21.66
CA LEU A 82 -13.04 -60.92 -21.62
C LEU A 82 -12.80 -59.80 -22.65
N LEU A 83 -13.45 -59.90 -23.82
CA LEU A 83 -13.49 -58.86 -24.84
C LEU A 83 -14.20 -57.58 -24.35
N GLN A 84 -15.32 -57.72 -23.64
CA GLN A 84 -15.98 -56.58 -23.00
C GLN A 84 -15.08 -55.91 -21.95
N LEU A 85 -14.44 -56.68 -21.07
CA LEU A 85 -13.55 -56.16 -20.04
C LEU A 85 -12.34 -55.42 -20.64
N GLN A 86 -11.77 -55.94 -21.74
CA GLN A 86 -10.69 -55.28 -22.48
C GLN A 86 -11.16 -53.96 -23.12
N SER A 87 -12.35 -53.94 -23.71
CA SER A 87 -12.92 -52.71 -24.29
C SER A 87 -13.16 -51.62 -23.23
N HIS A 88 -13.62 -52.01 -22.04
CA HIS A 88 -13.84 -51.11 -20.91
C HIS A 88 -12.52 -50.53 -20.38
N ARG A 89 -11.47 -51.35 -20.25
CA ARG A 89 -10.13 -50.86 -19.88
C ARG A 89 -9.57 -49.88 -20.91
N GLN A 90 -9.70 -50.18 -22.20
CA GLN A 90 -9.23 -49.25 -23.25
C GLN A 90 -9.99 -47.93 -23.22
N GLN A 91 -11.30 -47.95 -22.94
CA GLN A 91 -12.09 -46.73 -22.84
C GLN A 91 -11.68 -45.89 -21.61
N GLN A 92 -11.45 -46.53 -20.46
CA GLN A 92 -10.91 -45.84 -19.27
C GLN A 92 -9.51 -45.27 -19.52
N GLN A 93 -8.65 -46.00 -20.24
CA GLN A 93 -7.32 -45.52 -20.59
C GLN A 93 -7.39 -44.27 -21.47
N ARG A 94 -8.23 -44.29 -22.52
CA ARG A 94 -8.45 -43.12 -23.39
C ARG A 94 -8.99 -41.91 -22.62
N GLN A 95 -9.89 -42.13 -21.66
CA GLN A 95 -10.40 -41.04 -20.81
C GLN A 95 -9.30 -40.46 -19.91
N ARG A 96 -8.42 -41.30 -19.36
CA ARG A 96 -7.26 -40.84 -18.58
C ARG A 96 -6.27 -40.07 -19.44
N ASP A 97 -5.97 -40.56 -20.63
CA ASP A 97 -5.03 -39.91 -21.54
C ASP A 97 -5.59 -38.56 -22.04
N ALA A 98 -6.90 -38.49 -22.32
CA ALA A 98 -7.59 -37.25 -22.68
C ALA A 98 -7.54 -36.22 -21.53
N ALA A 99 -7.90 -36.62 -20.30
CA ALA A 99 -7.84 -35.74 -19.13
C ALA A 99 -6.40 -35.29 -18.82
N SER A 100 -5.40 -36.17 -19.04
CA SER A 100 -3.98 -35.82 -18.90
C SER A 100 -3.54 -34.81 -19.95
N GLY A 101 -4.03 -34.96 -21.19
CA GLY A 101 -3.81 -34.02 -22.29
C GLY A 101 -4.44 -32.65 -22.02
N GLU A 102 -5.65 -32.61 -21.47
CA GLU A 102 -6.32 -31.36 -21.05
C GLU A 102 -5.55 -30.65 -19.92
N LEU A 103 -5.08 -31.40 -18.92
CA LEU A 103 -4.28 -30.86 -17.82
C LEU A 103 -2.93 -30.32 -18.33
N ALA A 104 -2.27 -31.03 -19.24
CA ALA A 104 -1.03 -30.61 -19.88
C ALA A 104 -1.24 -29.37 -20.78
N ALA A 105 -2.39 -29.26 -21.44
CA ALA A 105 -2.75 -28.08 -22.22
C ALA A 105 -3.06 -26.86 -21.34
N ALA A 106 -3.60 -27.06 -20.13
CA ALA A 106 -3.89 -25.98 -19.18
C ALA A 106 -2.67 -25.51 -18.37
N GLN A 107 -1.65 -26.36 -18.20
CA GLN A 107 -0.40 -26.02 -17.50
C GLN A 107 0.27 -24.71 -17.96
N PRO A 108 0.52 -24.47 -19.27
CA PRO A 108 1.17 -23.24 -19.72
C PRO A 108 0.36 -21.98 -19.40
N ALA A 109 -0.98 -22.03 -19.51
CA ALA A 109 -1.85 -20.90 -19.15
C ALA A 109 -1.79 -20.59 -17.64
N LEU A 110 -1.82 -21.62 -16.80
CA LEU A 110 -1.67 -21.48 -15.36
C LEU A 110 -0.28 -20.92 -15.00
N GLN A 111 0.78 -21.41 -15.65
CA GLN A 111 2.15 -20.93 -15.45
C GLN A 111 2.30 -19.45 -15.83
N GLN A 112 1.64 -19.02 -16.90
CA GLN A 112 1.61 -17.63 -17.32
C GLN A 112 0.87 -16.74 -16.31
N GLN A 113 -0.27 -17.20 -15.78
CA GLN A 113 -0.98 -16.49 -14.71
C GLN A 113 -0.15 -16.36 -13.43
N VAL A 114 0.48 -17.46 -12.98
CA VAL A 114 1.37 -17.43 -11.80
C VAL A 114 2.54 -16.47 -12.04
N SER A 115 3.15 -16.49 -13.22
CA SER A 115 4.25 -15.57 -13.57
C SER A 115 3.80 -14.10 -13.58
N GLN A 116 2.59 -13.80 -14.05
CA GLN A 116 2.02 -12.45 -13.98
C GLN A 116 1.75 -12.00 -12.55
N LEU A 117 1.27 -12.91 -11.69
CA LEU A 117 1.04 -12.64 -10.28
C LEU A 117 2.36 -12.43 -9.53
N ASP A 118 3.38 -13.23 -9.79
CA ASP A 118 4.72 -13.08 -9.22
C ASP A 118 5.37 -11.78 -9.68
N ALA A 119 5.27 -11.44 -10.97
CA ALA A 119 5.72 -10.17 -11.49
C ALA A 119 4.98 -8.99 -10.84
N THR A 120 3.69 -9.14 -10.56
CA THR A 120 2.90 -8.13 -9.85
C THR A 120 3.37 -7.99 -8.40
N ARG A 121 3.56 -9.10 -7.70
CA ARG A 121 4.06 -9.11 -6.32
C ARG A 121 5.44 -8.46 -6.21
N ALA A 122 6.35 -8.80 -7.12
CA ALA A 122 7.70 -8.22 -7.17
C ALA A 122 7.70 -6.69 -7.37
N ARG A 123 6.68 -6.13 -8.06
CA ARG A 123 6.57 -4.67 -8.26
C ARG A 123 6.23 -3.89 -7.00
N TYR A 124 5.61 -4.55 -6.02
CA TYR A 124 5.17 -3.94 -4.76
C TYR A 124 5.89 -4.54 -3.56
N GLU A 125 7.04 -5.18 -3.75
CA GLU A 125 7.88 -5.59 -2.63
C GLU A 125 8.36 -4.36 -1.86
N VAL A 126 7.84 -4.20 -0.65
CA VAL A 126 8.24 -3.13 0.25
C VAL A 126 9.35 -3.59 1.21
N PRO A 127 10.34 -2.73 1.48
CA PRO A 127 11.47 -3.05 2.36
C PRO A 127 11.13 -3.00 3.85
N TRP A 128 10.08 -2.28 4.25
CA TRP A 128 9.66 -2.17 5.65
C TRP A 128 8.92 -3.41 6.16
N ASP A 129 8.98 -3.63 7.47
CA ASP A 129 8.28 -4.73 8.14
C ASP A 129 6.84 -4.36 8.55
N ILE A 130 6.15 -5.29 9.20
CA ILE A 130 4.77 -5.11 9.62
C ILE A 130 4.65 -4.06 10.73
N TRP A 131 5.70 -3.85 11.51
CA TRP A 131 5.66 -2.92 12.62
C TRP A 131 5.81 -1.49 12.16
N GLU A 132 6.71 -1.24 11.23
CA GLU A 132 6.81 0.04 10.53
C GLU A 132 5.51 0.37 9.77
N PHE A 133 4.88 -0.62 9.13
CA PHE A 133 3.55 -0.44 8.51
C PHE A 133 2.47 -0.01 9.51
N ILE A 134 2.37 -0.70 10.65
CA ILE A 134 1.39 -0.37 11.69
C ILE A 134 1.66 1.02 12.27
N GLN A 135 2.92 1.36 12.55
CA GLN A 135 3.30 2.66 13.12
C GLN A 135 2.97 3.83 12.17
N VAL A 136 3.31 3.71 10.90
CA VAL A 136 3.00 4.75 9.90
C VAL A 136 1.49 4.89 9.72
N THR A 137 0.78 3.76 9.61
CA THR A 137 -0.69 3.75 9.48
C THR A 137 -1.35 4.42 10.68
N ALA A 138 -0.94 4.07 11.90
CA ALA A 138 -1.45 4.68 13.11
C ALA A 138 -1.11 6.18 13.20
N ALA A 139 0.12 6.57 12.85
CA ALA A 139 0.53 7.97 12.85
C ALA A 139 -0.29 8.83 11.87
N VAL A 140 -0.47 8.35 10.64
CA VAL A 140 -1.31 9.04 9.63
C VAL A 140 -2.74 9.16 10.12
N TRP A 141 -3.34 8.08 10.64
CA TRP A 141 -4.71 8.10 11.16
C TRP A 141 -4.89 9.08 12.33
N VAL A 142 -4.02 9.01 13.33
CA VAL A 142 -4.11 9.88 14.51
C VAL A 142 -3.92 11.34 14.13
N ILE A 143 -2.92 11.66 13.30
CA ILE A 143 -2.66 13.04 12.90
C ILE A 143 -3.80 13.58 12.02
N ASN A 144 -4.27 12.81 11.04
CA ASN A 144 -5.36 13.26 10.17
C ASN A 144 -6.68 13.45 10.93
N MET A 145 -6.93 12.70 12.00
CA MET A 145 -8.08 12.90 12.89
C MET A 145 -7.88 14.08 13.87
N ALA A 146 -6.65 14.34 14.30
CA ALA A 146 -6.34 15.44 15.22
C ALA A 146 -6.37 16.81 14.53
N ILE A 147 -6.01 16.89 13.24
CA ILE A 147 -5.95 18.15 12.48
C ILE A 147 -7.31 18.89 12.48
N PRO A 148 -8.44 18.28 12.05
CA PRO A 148 -9.74 18.95 12.08
C PRO A 148 -10.09 19.45 13.47
N PHE A 149 -9.87 18.64 14.52
CA PHE A 149 -10.14 19.03 15.89
C PHE A 149 -9.32 20.24 16.33
N ALA A 150 -8.01 20.25 16.04
CA ALA A 150 -7.12 21.36 16.39
C ALA A 150 -7.50 22.65 15.65
N VAL A 151 -7.82 22.53 14.36
CA VAL A 151 -8.21 23.67 13.51
C VAL A 151 -9.56 24.25 13.96
N LEU A 152 -10.59 23.42 14.14
CA LEU A 152 -11.90 23.86 14.63
C LEU A 152 -11.83 24.44 16.04
N SER A 153 -11.08 23.80 16.95
CA SER A 153 -10.89 24.31 18.31
C SER A 153 -10.21 25.67 18.33
N SER A 154 -9.24 25.90 17.45
CA SER A 154 -8.55 27.19 17.32
C SER A 154 -9.50 28.26 16.76
N ALA A 155 -10.27 27.94 15.72
CA ALA A 155 -11.25 28.84 15.14
C ALA A 155 -12.34 29.24 16.14
N ALA A 156 -12.87 28.28 16.91
CA ALA A 156 -13.86 28.53 17.95
C ALA A 156 -13.33 29.45 19.07
N HIS A 157 -12.05 29.33 19.42
CA HIS A 157 -11.43 30.20 20.43
C HIS A 157 -11.30 31.65 19.96
N VAL A 158 -11.05 31.86 18.66
CA VAL A 158 -10.94 33.20 18.07
C VAL A 158 -12.31 33.85 17.87
N GLN A 159 -13.33 33.08 17.49
CA GLN A 159 -14.67 33.60 17.17
C GLN A 159 -15.68 33.58 18.34
N GLY A 160 -15.28 33.18 19.56
CA GLY A 160 -16.15 33.27 20.74
C GLY A 160 -17.11 32.09 20.95
N PHE A 161 -16.69 30.88 20.60
CA PHE A 161 -17.32 29.57 20.89
C PHE A 161 -18.55 29.15 20.06
N GLU A 162 -19.12 29.98 19.18
CA GLU A 162 -20.24 29.54 18.32
C GLU A 162 -19.79 29.19 16.89
N LEU A 163 -19.51 27.91 16.63
CA LEU A 163 -19.26 27.39 15.27
C LEU A 163 -20.49 27.54 14.33
N SER A 164 -21.68 27.69 14.91
CA SER A 164 -22.93 27.81 14.16
C SER A 164 -23.09 29.17 13.45
N THR A 165 -22.46 30.23 13.98
CA THR A 165 -22.53 31.59 13.44
C THR A 165 -21.51 31.85 12.34
N ILE A 166 -20.57 30.93 12.12
CA ILE A 166 -19.54 31.06 11.09
C ILE A 166 -20.20 30.97 9.70
N PRO A 167 -19.95 31.96 8.80
CA PRO A 167 -20.42 31.90 7.42
C PRO A 167 -19.98 30.62 6.70
N THR A 168 -20.79 30.13 5.78
CA THR A 168 -20.50 28.90 5.01
C THR A 168 -19.15 28.99 4.29
N ALA A 169 -18.85 30.14 3.68
CA ALA A 169 -17.57 30.38 3.02
C ALA A 169 -16.38 30.16 3.96
N GLU A 170 -16.43 30.71 5.18
CA GLU A 170 -15.37 30.53 6.17
C GLU A 170 -15.23 29.07 6.63
N LYS A 171 -16.33 28.33 6.74
CA LYS A 171 -16.30 26.89 7.04
C LYS A 171 -15.59 26.10 5.94
N GLU A 172 -15.88 26.38 4.67
CA GLU A 172 -15.22 25.70 3.54
C GLU A 172 -13.73 26.04 3.45
N LEU A 173 -13.36 27.27 3.79
CA LEU A 173 -11.95 27.67 3.82
C LEU A 173 -11.20 27.01 4.98
N LEU A 174 -11.85 26.85 6.13
CA LEU A 174 -11.31 26.07 7.26
C LEU A 174 -11.15 24.59 6.91
N ASN A 175 -12.12 24.03 6.18
CA ASN A 175 -12.06 22.67 5.66
C ASN A 175 -10.91 22.49 4.66
N LEU A 176 -10.74 23.43 3.72
CA LEU A 176 -9.64 23.44 2.76
C LEU A 176 -8.28 23.49 3.49
N LEU A 177 -8.15 24.33 4.53
CA LEU A 177 -6.95 24.38 5.36
C LEU A 177 -6.67 23.03 6.05
N CYS A 178 -7.70 22.37 6.60
CA CYS A 178 -7.54 21.03 7.18
C CYS A 178 -6.98 20.05 6.14
N GLN A 179 -7.51 20.04 4.92
CA GLN A 179 -7.08 19.13 3.86
C GLN A 179 -5.64 19.40 3.41
N VAL A 180 -5.21 20.67 3.31
CA VAL A 180 -3.80 21.01 3.04
C VAL A 180 -2.88 20.44 4.11
N LEU A 181 -3.25 20.60 5.39
CA LEU A 181 -2.46 20.09 6.52
C LEU A 181 -2.44 18.56 6.57
N GLN A 182 -3.56 17.91 6.27
CA GLN A 182 -3.66 16.44 6.19
C GLN A 182 -2.78 15.89 5.06
N LEU A 183 -2.80 16.52 3.89
CA LEU A 183 -1.94 16.14 2.76
C LEU A 183 -0.46 16.29 3.11
N GLY A 184 -0.08 17.46 3.63
CA GLY A 184 1.30 17.77 4.01
C GLY A 184 1.84 16.85 5.10
N SER A 185 1.04 16.60 6.14
CA SER A 185 1.43 15.70 7.23
C SER A 185 1.50 14.24 6.78
N THR A 186 0.54 13.76 5.99
CA THR A 186 0.56 12.41 5.40
C THR A 186 1.83 12.21 4.56
N ALA A 187 2.14 13.14 3.67
CA ALA A 187 3.35 13.10 2.85
C ALA A 187 4.62 13.12 3.71
N PHE A 188 4.67 14.00 4.72
CA PHE A 188 5.81 14.10 5.63
C PHE A 188 6.03 12.80 6.40
N ILE A 189 4.99 12.20 6.97
CA ILE A 189 5.08 10.96 7.75
C ILE A 189 5.57 9.81 6.86
N ILE A 190 4.94 9.61 5.69
CA ILE A 190 5.33 8.55 4.76
C ILE A 190 6.77 8.75 4.29
N ASN A 191 7.15 9.97 3.88
CA ASN A 191 8.51 10.25 3.41
C ASN A 191 9.55 10.08 4.53
N SER A 192 9.28 10.60 5.72
CA SER A 192 10.18 10.47 6.88
C SER A 192 10.44 9.02 7.23
N SER A 193 9.40 8.18 7.21
CA SER A 193 9.53 6.76 7.52
C SER A 193 10.19 5.95 6.40
N THR A 194 9.89 6.26 5.15
CA THR A 194 10.33 5.43 4.00
C THR A 194 11.63 5.89 3.35
N SER A 195 12.08 7.13 3.59
CA SER A 195 13.27 7.72 2.95
C SER A 195 14.56 6.92 3.12
N LYS A 196 14.69 6.14 4.21
CA LYS A 196 15.83 5.26 4.49
C LYS A 196 15.93 4.04 3.55
N HIS A 197 14.86 3.74 2.81
CA HIS A 197 14.70 2.48 2.07
C HIS A 197 14.84 2.62 0.54
N GLN A 198 15.72 3.49 0.05
CA GLN A 198 15.88 3.72 -1.39
C GLN A 198 16.49 2.51 -2.13
N PRO A 199 16.04 2.19 -3.36
CA PRO A 199 14.99 2.86 -4.11
C PRO A 199 13.57 2.39 -3.71
N LEU A 200 12.64 3.34 -3.55
CA LEU A 200 11.25 3.03 -3.22
C LEU A 200 10.49 2.34 -4.38
N PRO A 201 9.44 1.54 -4.10
CA PRO A 201 8.53 1.04 -5.14
C PRO A 201 7.93 2.19 -5.97
N LYS A 202 7.55 1.92 -7.24
CA LYS A 202 7.06 2.95 -8.17
C LYS A 202 5.92 3.82 -7.57
N PRO A 203 4.85 3.26 -6.98
CA PRO A 203 3.77 4.07 -6.40
C PRO A 203 4.27 5.02 -5.30
N CYS A 204 5.20 4.52 -4.46
CA CYS A 204 5.80 5.26 -3.34
C CYS A 204 6.75 6.38 -3.81
N ARG A 205 7.44 6.20 -4.94
CA ARG A 205 8.29 7.24 -5.55
C ARG A 205 7.46 8.39 -6.15
N CYS A 206 6.41 8.07 -6.90
CA CYS A 206 5.52 9.08 -7.48
C CYS A 206 4.85 9.92 -6.38
N ALA A 207 4.41 9.26 -5.31
CA ALA A 207 3.87 9.85 -4.09
C ALA A 207 4.78 10.91 -3.42
N SER A 208 6.06 10.60 -3.24
CA SER A 208 7.01 11.43 -2.47
C SER A 208 7.55 12.65 -3.23
N GLN A 209 7.57 12.61 -4.57
CA GLN A 209 8.20 13.65 -5.38
C GLN A 209 7.22 14.63 -6.05
N SER A 210 5.94 14.26 -6.22
CA SER A 210 4.98 15.08 -6.99
C SER A 210 3.82 15.65 -6.16
N VAL A 211 3.37 14.96 -5.11
CA VAL A 211 2.16 15.34 -4.35
C VAL A 211 2.46 16.42 -3.31
N ALA A 212 3.56 16.32 -2.57
CA ALA A 212 3.93 17.31 -1.56
C ALA A 212 4.31 18.67 -2.18
N GLY A 213 4.98 18.66 -3.33
CA GLY A 213 5.33 19.88 -4.07
C GLY A 213 4.10 20.55 -4.67
N ALA A 214 3.18 19.78 -5.24
CA ALA A 214 1.91 20.30 -5.77
C ALA A 214 0.99 20.81 -4.65
N ALA A 215 0.94 20.15 -3.49
CA ALA A 215 0.18 20.59 -2.32
C ALA A 215 0.73 21.89 -1.71
N ALA A 216 2.05 21.99 -1.57
CA ALA A 216 2.72 23.20 -1.08
C ALA A 216 2.55 24.37 -2.07
N ALA A 217 2.63 24.08 -3.37
CA ALA A 217 2.35 25.06 -4.41
C ALA A 217 0.86 25.47 -4.43
N ALA A 218 -0.07 24.54 -4.23
CA ALA A 218 -1.50 24.83 -4.14
C ALA A 218 -1.85 25.63 -2.89
N ALA A 219 -1.19 25.37 -1.75
CA ALA A 219 -1.35 26.14 -0.52
C ALA A 219 -0.77 27.56 -0.65
N ALA A 220 0.38 27.70 -1.30
CA ALA A 220 0.99 29.00 -1.60
C ALA A 220 0.16 29.79 -2.63
N ALA A 221 -0.33 29.11 -3.67
CA ALA A 221 -1.22 29.70 -4.67
C ALA A 221 -2.55 30.14 -4.03
N ALA A 222 -3.16 29.30 -3.19
CA ALA A 222 -4.34 29.69 -2.42
C ALA A 222 -4.05 30.96 -1.61
N ALA A 223 -2.96 30.99 -0.81
CA ALA A 223 -2.55 32.15 -0.02
C ALA A 223 -2.32 33.44 -0.83
N GLU A 224 -1.84 33.32 -2.07
CA GLU A 224 -1.69 34.43 -3.03
C GLU A 224 -3.05 34.87 -3.59
N GLU A 225 -3.91 33.91 -3.97
CA GLU A 225 -5.24 34.12 -4.54
C GLU A 225 -6.20 34.81 -3.55
N TRP A 226 -6.09 34.50 -2.24
CA TRP A 226 -6.88 35.18 -1.19
C TRP A 226 -6.77 36.71 -1.21
N ARG A 227 -5.65 37.27 -1.68
CA ARG A 227 -5.49 38.72 -1.82
C ARG A 227 -6.23 39.29 -3.03
N HIS A 228 -6.51 38.45 -4.04
CA HIS A 228 -7.18 38.83 -5.29
C HIS A 228 -8.69 38.46 -5.30
N LEU A 229 -9.09 37.42 -4.58
CA LEU A 229 -10.48 37.00 -4.37
C LEU A 229 -11.26 37.95 -3.43
N ALA A 230 -10.60 38.97 -2.88
CA ALA A 230 -11.22 40.02 -2.06
C ALA A 230 -12.35 40.80 -2.76
N GLY A 231 -12.58 40.58 -4.06
CA GLY A 231 -13.70 41.12 -4.84
C GLY A 231 -14.79 40.11 -5.25
N LEU A 232 -14.69 38.82 -4.88
CA LEU A 232 -15.75 37.83 -5.11
C LEU A 232 -16.81 37.90 -4.00
N HIS A 233 -18.04 37.48 -4.30
CA HIS A 233 -19.02 37.24 -3.24
C HIS A 233 -18.54 36.07 -2.36
N GLN A 234 -18.87 36.11 -1.08
CA GLN A 234 -18.48 35.10 -0.10
C GLN A 234 -18.86 33.67 -0.56
N ASP A 235 -20.02 33.53 -1.20
CA ASP A 235 -20.52 32.25 -1.69
C ASP A 235 -19.66 31.65 -2.81
N ASP A 236 -19.05 32.49 -3.66
CA ASP A 236 -18.15 32.05 -4.74
C ASP A 236 -16.83 31.50 -4.16
N VAL A 237 -16.31 32.16 -3.11
CA VAL A 237 -15.08 31.76 -2.43
C VAL A 237 -15.26 30.42 -1.72
N GLY A 238 -16.39 30.25 -1.02
CA GLY A 238 -16.74 28.98 -0.38
C GLY A 238 -16.87 27.85 -1.38
N THR A 239 -17.55 28.10 -2.50
CA THR A 239 -17.72 27.10 -3.58
C THR A 239 -16.38 26.69 -4.18
N LEU A 240 -15.49 27.65 -4.45
CA LEU A 240 -14.16 27.37 -4.98
C LEU A 240 -13.34 26.52 -3.99
N ALA A 241 -13.38 26.86 -2.70
CA ALA A 241 -12.70 26.09 -1.66
C ALA A 241 -13.20 24.65 -1.57
N LEU A 242 -14.53 24.46 -1.61
CA LEU A 242 -15.16 23.15 -1.63
C LEU A 242 -14.69 22.33 -2.85
N VAL A 243 -14.73 22.91 -4.05
CA VAL A 243 -14.32 22.23 -5.30
C VAL A 243 -12.84 21.85 -5.25
N LEU A 244 -11.95 22.76 -4.83
CA LEU A 244 -10.51 22.49 -4.72
C LEU A 244 -10.21 21.40 -3.70
N GLY A 245 -10.88 21.43 -2.54
CA GLY A 245 -10.76 20.38 -1.54
C GLY A 245 -11.21 19.02 -2.08
N ALA A 246 -12.46 18.95 -2.53
CA ALA A 246 -13.11 17.72 -2.94
C ALA A 246 -12.47 17.06 -4.17
N LEU A 247 -12.00 17.84 -5.17
CA LEU A 247 -11.49 17.29 -6.42
C LEU A 247 -9.98 17.16 -6.45
N LEU A 248 -9.23 17.86 -5.58
CA LEU A 248 -7.76 17.83 -5.60
C LEU A 248 -7.17 17.33 -4.29
N LEU A 249 -7.44 18.01 -3.16
CA LEU A 249 -6.72 17.74 -1.93
C LEU A 249 -7.14 16.43 -1.25
N ALA A 250 -8.45 16.15 -1.19
CA ALA A 250 -8.96 14.88 -0.65
C ALA A 250 -8.45 13.69 -1.49
N PRO A 251 -8.68 13.62 -2.82
CA PRO A 251 -8.13 12.57 -3.66
C PRO A 251 -6.60 12.44 -3.55
N ALA A 252 -5.86 13.55 -3.52
CA ALA A 252 -4.41 13.52 -3.39
C ALA A 252 -3.95 12.88 -2.07
N THR A 253 -4.58 13.25 -0.95
CA THR A 253 -4.27 12.70 0.38
C THR A 253 -4.58 11.22 0.45
N GLU A 254 -5.76 10.85 -0.05
CA GLU A 254 -6.25 9.49 0.02
C GLU A 254 -5.47 8.56 -0.91
N GLU A 255 -5.23 8.94 -2.16
CA GLU A 255 -4.43 8.11 -3.07
C GLU A 255 -2.98 7.99 -2.60
N LEU A 256 -2.38 9.08 -2.10
CA LEU A 256 -1.04 9.06 -1.53
C LEU A 256 -0.92 8.01 -0.41
N TYR A 257 -1.90 7.96 0.48
CA TYR A 257 -1.88 7.04 1.61
C TYR A 257 -2.30 5.62 1.20
N PHE A 258 -3.51 5.44 0.66
CA PHE A 258 -4.08 4.12 0.41
C PHE A 258 -3.36 3.39 -0.72
N ARG A 259 -3.02 4.08 -1.82
CA ARG A 259 -2.45 3.46 -3.03
C ARG A 259 -0.94 3.65 -3.10
N GLY A 260 -0.45 4.78 -2.57
CA GLY A 260 0.98 5.07 -2.47
C GLY A 260 1.67 4.33 -1.32
N TYR A 261 0.97 3.94 -0.25
CA TYR A 261 1.58 3.29 0.92
C TYR A 261 0.89 1.99 1.37
N VAL A 262 -0.42 2.00 1.64
CA VAL A 262 -1.13 0.86 2.23
C VAL A 262 -1.18 -0.35 1.30
N LEU A 263 -1.66 -0.17 0.07
CA LEU A 263 -1.79 -1.25 -0.91
C LEU A 263 -0.44 -1.95 -1.19
N PRO A 264 0.66 -1.22 -1.52
CA PRO A 264 1.99 -1.83 -1.65
C PRO A 264 2.44 -2.58 -0.39
N SER A 265 2.13 -2.05 0.79
CA SER A 265 2.48 -2.70 2.05
C SER A 265 1.75 -4.03 2.21
N LEU A 266 0.44 -4.07 1.96
CA LEU A 266 -0.37 -5.27 2.11
C LEU A 266 0.00 -6.37 1.11
N THR A 267 0.45 -6.02 -0.10
CA THR A 267 0.93 -6.99 -1.10
C THR A 267 2.19 -7.76 -0.68
N LYS A 268 2.89 -7.32 0.37
CA LYS A 268 4.00 -8.08 0.96
C LYS A 268 3.52 -9.36 1.63
N TRP A 269 2.43 -9.26 2.40
CA TRP A 269 1.90 -10.35 3.24
C TRP A 269 0.70 -11.07 2.63
N THR A 270 0.11 -10.52 1.58
CA THR A 270 -1.11 -11.06 0.95
C THR A 270 -0.99 -11.10 -0.57
N HIS A 271 -1.84 -11.91 -1.21
CA HIS A 271 -1.97 -11.91 -2.67
C HIS A 271 -2.66 -10.60 -3.15
N PRO A 272 -2.35 -10.05 -4.34
CA PRO A 272 -2.88 -8.77 -4.81
C PRO A 272 -4.40 -8.56 -4.66
N GLY A 273 -5.21 -9.57 -4.96
CA GLY A 273 -6.68 -9.47 -4.80
C GLY A 273 -7.14 -9.25 -3.36
N LEU A 274 -6.48 -9.89 -2.38
CA LEU A 274 -6.78 -9.66 -0.96
C LEU A 274 -6.25 -8.29 -0.49
N ALA A 275 -5.08 -7.86 -0.98
CA ALA A 275 -4.57 -6.52 -0.72
C ALA A 275 -5.54 -5.44 -1.21
N VAL A 276 -6.09 -5.59 -2.42
CA VAL A 276 -7.12 -4.71 -2.99
C VAL A 276 -8.35 -4.65 -2.09
N LEU A 277 -8.88 -5.80 -1.67
CA LEU A 277 -10.05 -5.87 -0.80
C LEU A 277 -9.80 -5.18 0.55
N LEU A 278 -8.68 -5.52 1.21
CA LEU A 278 -8.33 -4.96 2.51
C LEU A 278 -8.09 -3.44 2.43
N THR A 279 -7.42 -2.95 1.39
CA THR A 279 -7.28 -1.51 1.14
C THR A 279 -8.63 -0.85 0.92
N GLY A 280 -9.53 -1.46 0.14
CA GLY A 280 -10.87 -0.92 -0.09
C GLY A 280 -11.72 -0.84 1.19
N LEU A 281 -11.67 -1.86 2.04
CA LEU A 281 -12.36 -1.85 3.34
C LEU A 281 -11.77 -0.80 4.29
N LEU A 282 -10.45 -0.64 4.31
CA LEU A 282 -9.81 0.40 5.12
C LEU A 282 -10.17 1.81 4.60
N PHE A 283 -10.24 1.98 3.28
CA PHE A 283 -10.69 3.22 2.64
C PHE A 283 -12.13 3.57 3.06
N ALA A 284 -13.06 2.62 2.98
CA ALA A 284 -14.43 2.81 3.43
C ALA A 284 -14.55 3.16 4.92
N SER A 285 -13.67 2.61 5.77
CA SER A 285 -13.70 2.91 7.21
C SER A 285 -13.31 4.34 7.57
N ALA A 286 -12.68 5.08 6.64
CA ALA A 286 -12.38 6.50 6.80
C ALA A 286 -13.56 7.41 6.43
N HIS A 287 -14.66 6.84 5.93
CA HIS A 287 -15.84 7.55 5.45
C HIS A 287 -17.05 7.35 6.38
N PRO A 288 -18.12 8.15 6.23
CA PRO A 288 -19.38 7.95 6.93
C PRO A 288 -19.92 6.52 6.79
N ALA A 289 -20.55 6.01 7.85
CA ALA A 289 -20.96 4.60 7.90
C ALA A 289 -22.04 4.24 6.86
N ASP A 290 -22.85 5.21 6.46
CA ASP A 290 -23.89 5.11 5.44
C ASP A 290 -23.33 5.01 4.02
N SER A 291 -22.11 5.52 3.77
CA SER A 291 -21.41 5.38 2.49
C SER A 291 -20.41 4.21 2.48
N PHE A 292 -20.36 3.37 3.52
CA PHE A 292 -19.35 2.32 3.63
C PHE A 292 -19.27 1.38 2.41
N LEU A 293 -20.41 0.87 1.92
CA LEU A 293 -20.42 -0.05 0.79
C LEU A 293 -19.98 0.62 -0.53
N PRO A 294 -20.55 1.77 -0.96
CA PRO A 294 -20.09 2.44 -2.18
C PRO A 294 -18.61 2.83 -2.08
N GLU A 295 -18.15 3.31 -0.92
CA GLU A 295 -16.74 3.67 -0.74
C GLU A 295 -15.82 2.45 -0.72
N ALA A 296 -16.26 1.30 -0.21
CA ALA A 296 -15.48 0.06 -0.28
C ALA A 296 -15.29 -0.40 -1.74
N LEU A 297 -16.34 -0.27 -2.56
CA LEU A 297 -16.30 -0.61 -3.98
C LEU A 297 -15.40 0.35 -4.75
N LEU A 298 -15.55 1.66 -4.57
CA LEU A 298 -14.64 2.66 -5.12
C LEU A 298 -13.19 2.38 -4.69
N GLY A 299 -13.02 2.08 -3.40
CA GLY A 299 -11.80 1.64 -2.76
C GLY A 299 -11.07 0.55 -3.54
N CYS A 300 -11.80 -0.50 -3.88
CA CYS A 300 -11.33 -1.64 -4.67
C CYS A 300 -11.06 -1.27 -6.14
N ILE A 301 -11.94 -0.48 -6.78
CA ILE A 301 -11.80 -0.05 -8.17
C ILE A 301 -10.52 0.78 -8.36
N LEU A 302 -10.28 1.76 -7.49
CA LEU A 302 -9.09 2.60 -7.53
C LEU A 302 -7.82 1.78 -7.30
N SER A 303 -7.86 0.83 -6.37
CA SER A 303 -6.74 -0.10 -6.14
C SER A 303 -6.47 -0.98 -7.35
N GLY A 304 -7.52 -1.50 -8.01
CA GLY A 304 -7.42 -2.22 -9.27
C GLY A 304 -6.86 -1.38 -10.41
N SER A 305 -7.26 -0.10 -10.50
CA SER A 305 -6.73 0.83 -11.51
C SER A 305 -5.23 1.08 -11.35
N LEU A 306 -4.73 1.14 -10.10
CA LEU A 306 -3.29 1.24 -9.83
C LEU A 306 -2.54 0.01 -10.34
N LEU A 307 -3.08 -1.19 -10.09
CA LEU A 307 -2.48 -2.44 -10.56
C LEU A 307 -2.47 -2.52 -12.09
N ALA A 308 -3.54 -2.07 -12.75
CA ALA A 308 -3.66 -2.02 -14.20
C ALA A 308 -2.76 -0.94 -14.83
N ALA A 309 -2.46 0.13 -14.10
CA ALA A 309 -1.61 1.24 -14.54
C ALA A 309 -0.13 1.07 -14.15
N ASP A 310 0.32 -0.15 -13.87
CA ASP A 310 1.71 -0.47 -13.49
C ASP A 310 2.27 0.39 -12.33
N GLY A 311 1.40 0.73 -11.38
CA GLY A 311 1.77 1.54 -10.21
C GLY A 311 1.81 3.05 -10.46
N ASN A 312 1.30 3.54 -11.60
CA ASN A 312 1.16 4.97 -11.84
C ASN A 312 0.03 5.56 -10.98
N LEU A 313 0.40 6.31 -9.94
CA LEU A 313 -0.53 6.90 -8.98
C LEU A 313 -1.44 7.98 -9.58
N LEU A 314 -1.08 8.57 -10.73
CA LEU A 314 -1.94 9.56 -11.40
C LEU A 314 -3.25 8.95 -11.91
N VAL A 315 -3.26 7.66 -12.27
CA VAL A 315 -4.46 6.99 -12.78
C VAL A 315 -5.57 6.92 -11.72
N PRO A 316 -5.35 6.32 -10.53
CA PRO A 316 -6.36 6.33 -9.49
C PRO A 316 -6.68 7.75 -9.00
N LEU A 317 -5.69 8.67 -8.97
CA LEU A 317 -5.93 10.06 -8.57
C LEU A 317 -6.95 10.76 -9.47
N LEU A 318 -6.77 10.67 -10.78
CA LEU A 318 -7.69 11.27 -11.75
C LEU A 318 -9.06 10.58 -11.71
N ALA A 319 -9.09 9.24 -11.60
CA ALA A 319 -10.34 8.49 -11.50
C ALA A 319 -11.15 8.88 -10.25
N HIS A 320 -10.48 9.04 -9.11
CA HIS A 320 -11.10 9.49 -7.86
C HIS A 320 -11.58 10.93 -7.97
N SER A 321 -10.76 11.83 -8.53
CA SER A 321 -11.15 13.23 -8.76
C SER A 321 -12.41 13.34 -9.65
N MET A 322 -12.52 12.48 -10.68
CA MET A 322 -13.70 12.40 -11.53
C MET A 322 -14.92 11.84 -10.81
N TYR A 323 -14.76 10.82 -9.97
CA TYR A 323 -15.84 10.33 -9.13
C TYR A 323 -16.37 11.44 -8.21
N ASN A 324 -15.48 12.16 -7.53
CA ASN A 324 -15.86 13.28 -6.66
C ASN A 324 -16.53 14.41 -7.44
N ALA A 325 -16.08 14.71 -8.67
CA ALA A 325 -16.73 15.69 -9.52
C ALA A 325 -18.17 15.30 -9.89
N VAL A 326 -18.43 14.01 -10.14
CA VAL A 326 -19.79 13.51 -10.41
C VAL A 326 -20.65 13.61 -9.16
N VAL A 327 -20.17 13.14 -8.01
CA VAL A 327 -20.91 13.20 -6.73
C VAL A 327 -21.22 14.65 -6.36
N LEU A 328 -20.22 15.51 -6.35
CA LEU A 328 -20.40 16.93 -6.03
C LEU A 328 -21.33 17.62 -7.04
N GLY A 329 -21.19 17.31 -8.33
CA GLY A 329 -22.08 17.82 -9.37
C GLY A 329 -23.52 17.39 -9.19
N THR A 330 -23.78 16.15 -8.76
CA THR A 330 -25.14 15.69 -8.45
C THR A 330 -25.72 16.40 -7.24
N GLU A 331 -24.93 16.69 -6.21
CA GLU A 331 -25.37 17.47 -5.03
C GLU A 331 -25.73 18.92 -5.41
N PHE A 332 -25.02 19.53 -6.36
CA PHE A 332 -25.38 20.89 -6.84
C PHE A 332 -26.64 20.93 -7.72
N LEU A 333 -27.06 19.79 -8.27
CA LEU A 333 -28.22 19.68 -9.18
C LEU A 333 -29.52 19.24 -8.48
N LEU A 334 -29.42 18.71 -7.26
CA LEU A 334 -30.54 18.20 -6.44
C LEU A 334 -30.93 19.21 -5.36
#